data_AF-A0A832S8R6-F1
#
_entry.id   AF-A0A832S8R6-F1
#
_cell.length_a   1.000
_cell.length_b   1.000
_cell.length_c   1.000
_cell.angle_alpha   90.00
_cell.angle_beta   90.00
_cell.angle_gamma   90.00
#
_symmetry.space_group_name_H-M   'P 1'
#
loop_
_entity.id
_entity.type
_entity.pdbx_description
1 polymer ?
#
loop_
_entity_poly.entity_id
_entity_poly.type
_entity_poly.pdbx_seq_one_letter_code
_entity_poly.pdbx_strand_id
1 'polypeptide(L)'
;MVDFGTAEVTVEMIQASQIGMKAFSAALAVGVTGIASAVAEMAIGSAAVGAIAENRDVFGPVLVLTVIPETIVIFGLVVALLLLF
;
A
#
# COMPACT_ATOMS: atom_id res chain seq x y z
N MET A 1 14.36 -2.65 50.56
CA MET A 1 14.42 -3.32 49.25
C MET A 1 13.02 -3.25 48.68
N VAL A 2 12.78 -2.32 47.75
CA VAL A 2 11.53 -2.29 46.98
C VAL A 2 11.75 -3.31 45.88
N ASP A 3 11.03 -4.42 45.95
CA ASP A 3 10.96 -5.39 44.86
C ASP A 3 10.20 -4.72 43.72
N PHE A 4 10.96 -4.10 42.81
CA PHE A 4 10.42 -3.67 41.53
C PHE A 4 10.12 -4.96 40.77
N GLY A 5 8.88 -5.44 40.91
CA GLY A 5 8.38 -6.60 40.20
C GLY A 5 8.81 -6.49 38.74
N THR A 6 9.78 -7.33 38.39
CA THR A 6 10.25 -7.45 37.02
C THR A 6 9.03 -7.91 36.25
N ALA A 7 8.46 -7.03 35.43
CA ALA A 7 7.48 -7.44 34.44
C ALA A 7 8.20 -8.46 33.57
N GLU A 8 8.01 -9.74 33.88
CA GLU A 8 8.59 -10.83 33.11
C GLU A 8 7.99 -10.70 31.72
N VAL A 9 8.79 -10.25 30.77
CA VAL A 9 8.40 -10.25 29.37
C VAL A 9 8.30 -11.72 28.97
N THR A 10 7.08 -12.25 29.01
CA THR A 10 6.84 -13.64 28.65
C THR A 10 6.94 -13.80 27.13
N VAL A 11 7.22 -15.02 26.69
CA VAL A 11 7.34 -15.34 25.27
C VAL A 11 6.00 -15.08 24.54
N GLU A 12 4.85 -15.31 25.20
CA GLU A 12 3.54 -15.03 24.60
C GLU A 12 3.34 -13.54 24.30
N MET A 13 3.78 -12.65 25.21
CA MET A 13 3.66 -11.20 25.01
C MET A 13 4.51 -10.70 23.84
N ILE A 14 5.71 -11.26 23.67
CA ILE A 14 6.58 -10.95 22.51
C ILE A 14 5.91 -11.41 21.21
N GLN A 15 5.36 -12.63 21.18
CA GLN A 15 4.68 -13.15 19.99
C GLN A 15 3.45 -12.33 19.60
N ALA A 16 2.63 -11.92 20.58
CA ALA A 16 1.48 -11.05 20.34
C ALA A 16 1.90 -9.68 19.77
N SER A 17 2.97 -9.08 20.31
CA SER A 17 3.53 -7.81 19.81
C SER A 17 4.05 -7.95 18.37
N GLN A 18 4.73 -9.06 18.04
CA GLN A 18 5.25 -9.32 16.70
C GLN A 18 4.13 -9.45 15.66
N ILE A 19 3.03 -10.12 15.98
CA ILE A 19 1.86 -10.23 15.08
C ILE A 19 1.27 -8.84 14.82
N GLY A 20 1.08 -8.03 15.88
CA GLY A 20 0.57 -6.66 15.74
C GLY A 20 1.48 -5.78 14.87
N MET A 21 2.80 -5.87 15.04
CA MET A 21 3.76 -5.11 14.25
C MET A 21 3.77 -5.53 12.77
N LYS A 22 3.65 -6.82 12.48
CA LYS A 22 3.51 -7.34 11.10
C LYS A 22 2.24 -6.80 10.44
N ALA A 23 1.10 -6.86 11.12
CA ALA A 23 -0.15 -6.33 10.59
C ALA A 23 -0.10 -4.82 10.33
N PHE A 24 0.50 -4.05 11.25
CA PHE A 24 0.65 -2.61 11.11
C PHE A 24 1.56 -2.23 9.92
N SER A 25 2.71 -2.89 9.80
CA SER A 25 3.65 -2.65 8.69
C SER A 25 3.06 -3.06 7.34
N ALA A 26 2.31 -4.18 7.28
CA ALA A 26 1.59 -4.60 6.08
C ALA A 26 0.53 -3.57 5.66
N ALA A 27 -0.27 -3.05 6.60
CA ALA A 27 -1.25 -2.00 6.34
C ALA A 27 -0.59 -0.71 5.82
N LEU A 28 0.57 -0.34 6.39
CA LEU A 28 1.31 0.83 5.96
C LEU A 28 1.88 0.67 4.54
N ALA A 29 2.41 -0.51 4.21
CA ALA A 29 2.95 -0.81 2.88
C ALA A 29 1.90 -0.61 1.78
N VAL A 30 0.69 -1.17 1.96
CA VAL A 30 -0.42 -0.97 0.99
C VAL A 30 -0.98 0.45 1.06
N GLY A 31 -1.15 1.01 2.25
CA GLY A 31 -1.76 2.33 2.42
C GLY A 31 -0.96 3.44 1.75
N VAL A 32 0.34 3.50 1.97
CA VAL A 32 1.21 4.55 1.41
C VAL A 32 1.34 4.42 -0.10
N THR A 33 1.54 3.19 -0.60
CA THR A 33 1.65 2.94 -2.05
C THR A 33 0.32 3.16 -2.78
N GLY A 34 -0.81 2.82 -2.15
CA GLY A 34 -2.14 3.10 -2.67
C GLY A 34 -2.43 4.59 -2.78
N ILE A 35 -2.06 5.39 -1.76
CA ILE A 35 -2.18 6.86 -1.83
C ILE A 35 -1.29 7.41 -2.94
N ALA A 36 -0.06 6.91 -3.10
CA ALA A 36 0.83 7.34 -4.18
C ALA A 36 0.26 7.01 -5.57
N SER A 37 -0.31 5.81 -5.76
CA SER A 37 -0.99 5.43 -7.02
C SER A 37 -2.17 6.34 -7.30
N ALA A 38 -3.03 6.58 -6.31
CA ALA A 38 -4.22 7.42 -6.47
C ALA A 38 -3.88 8.87 -6.86
N VAL A 39 -2.81 9.44 -6.31
CA VAL A 39 -2.35 10.79 -6.68
C VAL A 39 -1.85 10.82 -8.13
N ALA A 40 -1.12 9.79 -8.56
CA ALA A 40 -0.66 9.70 -9.95
C ALA A 40 -1.85 9.49 -10.92
N GLU A 41 -2.79 8.61 -10.58
CA GLU A 41 -3.99 8.36 -11.37
C GLU A 41 -4.91 9.56 -11.47
N MET A 42 -5.01 10.40 -10.42
CA MET A 42 -5.79 11.64 -10.48
C MET A 42 -5.33 12.54 -11.64
N ALA A 43 -4.01 12.68 -11.82
CA ALA A 43 -3.43 13.48 -12.89
C ALA A 43 -3.60 12.79 -14.26
N ILE A 44 -3.30 11.50 -14.36
CA ILE A 44 -3.38 10.77 -15.64
C ILE A 44 -4.83 10.61 -16.10
N GLY A 45 -5.74 10.27 -15.19
CA GLY A 45 -7.16 10.05 -15.47
C GLY A 45 -7.87 11.32 -15.95
N SER A 46 -7.58 12.47 -15.34
CA SER A 46 -8.14 13.76 -15.80
C SER A 46 -7.64 14.13 -17.21
N ALA A 47 -6.36 13.95 -17.49
CA ALA A 47 -5.79 14.14 -18.82
C ALA A 47 -6.35 13.14 -19.84
N ALA A 48 -6.54 11.88 -19.43
CA ALA A 48 -7.06 10.80 -20.24
C ALA A 48 -8.48 11.10 -20.76
N VAL A 49 -9.37 11.53 -19.88
CA VAL A 49 -10.74 11.89 -20.25
C VAL A 49 -10.76 13.04 -21.27
N GLY A 50 -9.91 14.05 -21.08
CA GLY A 50 -9.77 15.15 -22.03
C GLY A 50 -9.27 14.70 -23.41
N ALA A 51 -8.27 13.82 -23.45
CA ALA A 51 -7.73 13.28 -24.70
C ALA A 51 -8.77 12.42 -25.45
N ILE A 52 -9.53 11.59 -24.74
CA ILE A 52 -10.59 10.75 -25.31
C ILE A 52 -11.76 11.59 -25.85
N ALA A 53 -12.06 12.72 -25.20
CA ALA A 53 -13.09 13.65 -25.66
C ALA A 53 -12.74 14.29 -27.02
N GLU A 54 -11.45 14.57 -27.26
CA GLU A 54 -10.96 15.11 -28.54
C GLU A 54 -10.85 14.02 -29.61
N ASN A 55 -10.25 12.88 -29.28
CA ASN A 55 -10.05 11.77 -30.20
C ASN A 55 -10.29 10.41 -29.52
N ARG A 56 -11.36 9.72 -29.93
CA ARG A 56 -11.71 8.41 -29.35
C ARG A 56 -10.73 7.29 -29.71
N ASP A 57 -9.95 7.44 -30.78
CA ASP A 57 -8.99 6.43 -31.21
C ASP A 57 -7.81 6.29 -30.24
N VAL A 58 -7.59 7.29 -29.37
CA VAL A 58 -6.53 7.24 -28.35
C VAL A 58 -6.91 6.49 -27.07
N PHE A 59 -8.14 5.97 -26.98
CA PHE A 59 -8.62 5.26 -25.78
C PHE A 59 -7.69 4.13 -25.32
N GLY A 60 -7.27 3.24 -26.23
CA GLY A 60 -6.39 2.12 -25.90
C GLY A 60 -5.03 2.57 -25.32
N PRO A 61 -4.27 3.41 -26.02
CA PRO A 61 -3.00 3.95 -25.52
C PRO A 61 -3.13 4.69 -24.18
N VAL A 62 -4.17 5.49 -24.03
CA VAL A 62 -4.41 6.28 -22.81
C VAL A 62 -4.77 5.41 -21.61
N LEU A 63 -5.54 4.33 -21.82
CA LEU A 63 -5.81 3.34 -20.77
C LEU A 63 -4.52 2.69 -20.25
N VAL A 64 -3.57 2.37 -21.14
CA VAL A 64 -2.29 1.80 -20.71
C VAL A 64 -1.55 2.76 -19.79
N LEU A 65 -1.57 4.07 -20.10
CA LEU A 65 -0.95 5.09 -19.24
C LEU A 65 -1.61 5.17 -17.86
N THR A 66 -2.94 5.01 -17.78
CA THR A 66 -3.64 4.99 -16.48
C THR A 66 -3.31 3.77 -15.60
N VAL A 67 -2.83 2.67 -16.19
CA VAL A 67 -2.47 1.44 -15.45
C VAL A 67 -1.02 1.46 -14.96
N ILE A 68 -0.15 2.34 -15.47
CA ILE A 68 1.24 2.42 -15.01
C ILE A 68 1.34 2.67 -13.49
N PRO A 69 0.59 3.61 -12.89
CA PRO A 69 0.59 3.83 -11.43
C PRO A 69 0.18 2.60 -10.60
N GLU A 70 -0.75 1.77 -11.08
CA GLU A 70 -1.23 0.57 -10.38
C GLU A 70 -0.08 -0.39 -10.00
N THR A 71 1.02 -0.38 -10.77
CA THR A 71 2.22 -1.16 -10.45
C THR A 71 2.79 -0.80 -9.08
N ILE A 72 2.68 0.46 -8.64
CA ILE A 72 3.17 0.95 -7.35
C ILE A 72 2.39 0.30 -6.20
N VAL A 73 1.06 0.29 -6.27
CA VAL A 73 0.22 -0.33 -5.23
C VAL A 73 0.32 -1.86 -5.24
N ILE A 74 0.50 -2.47 -6.42
CA ILE A 74 0.76 -3.92 -6.52
C ILE A 74 2.07 -4.29 -5.79
N PHE A 75 3.14 -3.51 -5.92
CA PHE A 75 4.36 -3.76 -5.15
C PHE A 75 4.14 -3.61 -3.64
N GLY A 76 3.36 -2.62 -3.20
CA GLY A 76 2.97 -2.50 -1.79
C GLY A 76 2.16 -3.69 -1.29
N LEU A 77 1.25 -4.21 -2.10
CA LEU A 77 0.47 -5.42 -1.82
C LEU A 77 1.37 -6.65 -1.70
N VAL A 78 2.31 -6.85 -2.63
CA VAL A 78 3.26 -7.97 -2.56
C VAL A 78 4.07 -7.93 -1.27
N VAL A 79 4.59 -6.76 -0.89
CA VAL A 79 5.33 -6.58 0.37
C VAL A 79 4.45 -6.90 1.58
N ALA A 80 3.20 -6.44 1.59
CA ALA A 80 2.26 -6.72 2.66
C ALA A 80 1.96 -8.23 2.80
N LEU A 81 1.81 -8.94 1.68
CA LEU A 81 1.63 -10.39 1.68
C LEU A 81 2.86 -11.11 2.26
N LEU A 82 4.07 -10.69 1.89
CA LEU A 82 5.32 -11.24 2.43
C LEU A 82 5.53 -10.97 3.93
N LEU A 83 4.90 -9.91 4.47
CA LEU A 83 4.97 -9.61 5.90
C LEU A 83 3.97 -10.43 6.72
N LEU A 84 2.81 -10.74 6.14
CA LEU A 84 1.70 -11.43 6.81
C LEU A 84 1.84 -12.96 6.77
N PHE A 85 2.40 -13.51 5.69
CA PHE A 85 2.51 -14.94 5.44
C PHE A 85 3.98 -15.39 5.46
#